data_AF-A0A5J4TPW3-F1
#
_entry.id   AF-A0A5J4TPW3-F1
#
_cell.length_a   1.000
_cell.length_b   1.000
_cell.length_c   1.000
_cell.angle_alpha   90.00
_cell.angle_beta   90.00
_cell.angle_gamma   90.00
#
_symmetry.space_group_name_H-M   'P 1'
#
loop_
_entity.id
_entity.type
_entity.pdbx_description
1 polymer ?
#
loop_
_entity_poly.entity_id
_entity_poly.type
_entity_poly.pdbx_seq_one_letter_code
_entity_poly.pdbx_strand_id
1 'polypeptide(L)'
;MPRYFVDLDEPEDYEEPIVQSSSSNSHQTESAGEPPVAVDEMGIFQKRVQKFDENVDMVIRNVEDLKQRQNNVLAGYKQSELKNIEDEIQRKTEETEKLMIKMKADIESMETELKPILTRGPGDKTSVQDEMKKNQYYMLKGKY
;
A
#
# COMPACT_ATOMS: atom_id res chain seq x y z
N MET A 1 61.73 -2.88 -22.50
CA MET A 1 60.76 -3.04 -21.40
C MET A 1 59.67 -4.01 -21.84
N PRO A 2 59.15 -4.90 -20.98
CA PRO A 2 58.22 -5.96 -21.38
C PRO A 2 56.80 -5.45 -21.61
N ARG A 3 56.09 -6.17 -22.49
CA ARG A 3 54.74 -5.96 -23.04
C ARG A 3 53.66 -6.45 -22.09
N TYR A 4 52.52 -5.75 -22.04
CA TYR A 4 51.17 -6.34 -22.11
C TYR A 4 50.22 -5.31 -22.74
N PHE A 5 49.95 -5.48 -24.03
CA PHE A 5 48.69 -5.07 -24.66
C PHE A 5 47.82 -6.31 -24.67
N VAL A 6 46.57 -6.18 -24.27
CA VAL A 6 45.54 -7.19 -24.55
C VAL A 6 44.35 -6.42 -25.09
N ASP A 7 44.38 -6.18 -26.39
CA ASP A 7 43.17 -6.04 -27.20
C ASP A 7 42.65 -7.47 -27.40
N LEU A 8 41.45 -7.78 -26.89
CA LEU A 8 40.75 -9.02 -27.19
C LEU A 8 39.37 -8.66 -27.75
N ASP A 9 39.33 -8.42 -29.06
CA ASP A 9 38.12 -8.59 -29.87
C ASP A 9 37.82 -10.09 -30.01
N GLU A 10 36.53 -10.43 -29.95
CA GLU A 10 35.84 -11.71 -30.21
C GLU A 10 36.37 -12.50 -31.45
N PRO A 11 36.23 -13.85 -31.53
CA PRO A 11 34.92 -14.53 -31.70
C PRO A 11 34.73 -15.96 -31.15
N GLU A 12 33.44 -16.35 -31.16
CA GLU A 12 32.74 -17.65 -31.14
C GLU A 12 33.54 -18.97 -31.09
N ASP A 13 33.09 -19.93 -30.27
CA ASP A 13 32.78 -21.27 -30.80
C ASP A 13 31.82 -22.10 -29.91
N TYR A 14 31.00 -22.85 -30.62
CA TYR A 14 29.84 -23.68 -30.26
C TYR A 14 30.23 -24.98 -29.52
N GLU A 15 29.33 -25.56 -28.72
CA GLU A 15 28.95 -27.00 -28.79
C GLU A 15 27.63 -27.24 -28.01
N GLU A 16 26.55 -27.50 -28.75
CA GLU A 16 25.39 -28.26 -28.28
C GLU A 16 25.80 -29.73 -28.00
N PRO A 17 25.23 -30.42 -26.99
CA PRO A 17 25.15 -31.87 -27.06
C PRO A 17 23.85 -32.31 -27.74
N ILE A 18 24.00 -32.85 -28.95
CA ILE A 18 22.96 -33.51 -29.74
C ILE A 18 22.37 -34.73 -28.98
N VAL A 19 21.04 -34.80 -29.03
CA VAL A 19 20.11 -35.89 -28.68
C VAL A 19 20.62 -37.33 -28.85
N GLN A 20 20.25 -38.22 -27.91
CA GLN A 20 20.02 -39.64 -28.20
C GLN A 20 18.53 -39.98 -28.14
N SER A 21 17.95 -40.14 -29.33
CA SER A 21 16.60 -40.61 -29.59
C SER A 21 16.41 -42.07 -29.16
N SER A 22 15.22 -42.41 -28.64
CA SER A 22 14.52 -43.65 -28.99
C SER A 22 13.04 -43.62 -28.61
N SER A 23 12.20 -43.86 -29.62
CA SER A 23 10.91 -44.58 -29.55
C SER A 23 9.62 -43.82 -29.24
N SER A 24 8.86 -43.63 -30.32
CA SER A 24 7.40 -43.67 -30.46
C SER A 24 6.60 -44.12 -29.23
N ASN A 25 5.63 -43.32 -28.77
CA ASN A 25 4.20 -43.49 -29.08
C ASN A 25 3.37 -42.42 -28.32
N SER A 26 2.41 -41.83 -29.03
CA SER A 26 1.13 -41.30 -28.54
C SER A 26 0.94 -41.09 -27.02
N HIS A 27 0.95 -39.83 -26.58
CA HIS A 27 -0.09 -39.19 -25.75
C HIS A 27 0.36 -37.74 -25.45
N GLN A 28 -0.18 -36.77 -26.19
CA GLN A 28 -0.27 -35.39 -25.66
C GLN A 28 -1.33 -35.44 -24.56
N THR A 29 -0.89 -35.63 -23.33
CA THR A 29 -1.64 -35.28 -22.13
C THR A 29 -1.11 -33.95 -21.61
N GLU A 30 -2.06 -33.11 -21.23
CA GLU A 30 -1.96 -31.71 -20.87
C GLU A 30 -0.89 -31.43 -19.80
N SER A 31 -0.16 -30.34 -19.96
CA SER A 31 0.17 -29.49 -18.81
C SER A 31 -0.33 -28.10 -19.16
N ALA A 32 -1.59 -27.87 -18.81
CA ALA A 32 -2.23 -26.57 -18.84
C ALA A 32 -1.30 -25.55 -18.18
N GLY A 33 -1.11 -24.41 -18.86
CA GLY A 33 -0.49 -23.26 -18.25
C GLY A 33 -1.21 -22.95 -16.94
N GLU A 34 -0.48 -22.92 -15.83
CA GLU A 34 -0.98 -22.28 -14.64
C GLU A 34 -1.32 -20.83 -15.04
N PRO A 35 -2.59 -20.41 -14.94
CA PRO A 35 -2.91 -19.02 -15.15
C PRO A 35 -2.15 -18.21 -14.08
N PRO A 36 -1.61 -17.02 -14.41
CA PRO A 36 -1.01 -16.15 -13.41
C PRO A 36 -2.03 -15.99 -12.28
N VAL A 37 -1.61 -16.23 -11.05
CA VAL A 37 -2.45 -16.10 -9.85
C VAL A 37 -3.13 -14.73 -9.94
N ALA A 38 -4.44 -14.73 -10.19
CA ALA A 38 -5.21 -13.51 -10.30
C ALA A 38 -5.09 -12.79 -8.96
N VAL A 39 -4.37 -11.67 -8.94
CA VAL A 39 -4.24 -10.84 -7.76
C VAL A 39 -5.64 -10.29 -7.47
N ASP A 40 -6.21 -10.63 -6.30
CA ASP A 40 -7.51 -10.11 -5.87
C ASP A 40 -7.38 -8.63 -5.51
N GLU A 41 -7.47 -7.78 -6.55
CA GLU A 41 -7.38 -6.33 -6.42
C GLU A 41 -8.46 -5.74 -5.51
N MET A 42 -9.64 -6.38 -5.46
CA MET A 42 -10.74 -5.94 -4.60
C MET A 42 -10.43 -6.24 -3.14
N GLY A 43 -9.94 -7.44 -2.82
CA GLY A 43 -9.48 -7.80 -1.49
C GLY A 43 -8.34 -6.90 -0.98
N ILE A 44 -7.41 -6.50 -1.87
CA ILE A 44 -6.34 -5.55 -1.53
C ILE A 44 -6.90 -4.16 -1.25
N PHE A 45 -7.83 -3.67 -2.07
CA PHE A 45 -8.47 -2.37 -1.85
C PHE A 45 -9.27 -2.35 -0.53
N GLN A 46 -10.04 -3.40 -0.24
CA GLN A 46 -10.80 -3.51 1.01
C GLN A 46 -9.90 -3.50 2.25
N LYS A 47 -8.75 -4.20 2.20
CA LYS A 47 -7.77 -4.16 3.30
C LYS A 47 -7.20 -2.75 3.52
N ARG A 48 -6.95 -2.00 2.43
CA ARG A 48 -6.51 -0.59 2.53
C ARG A 48 -7.59 0.28 3.15
N VAL A 49 -8.85 0.11 2.75
CA VAL A 49 -10.00 0.81 3.32
C VAL A 49 -10.16 0.52 4.82
N GLN A 50 -10.10 -0.75 5.22
CA GLN A 50 -10.21 -1.14 6.63
C GLN A 50 -9.09 -0.51 7.47
N LYS A 51 -7.84 -0.59 6.99
CA LYS A 51 -6.70 0.02 7.67
C LYS A 51 -6.82 1.54 7.79
N PHE A 52 -7.38 2.19 6.77
CA PHE A 52 -7.64 3.63 6.83
C PHE A 52 -8.67 3.95 7.93
N ASP A 53 -9.76 3.18 8.00
CA ASP A 53 -10.80 3.37 9.02
C ASP A 53 -10.24 3.18 10.45
N GLU A 54 -9.42 2.14 10.65
CA GLU A 54 -8.72 1.91 11.92
C GLU A 54 -7.80 3.09 12.31
N ASN A 55 -7.15 3.73 11.32
CA ASN A 55 -6.33 4.91 11.55
C ASN A 55 -7.18 6.13 11.92
N VAL A 56 -8.34 6.34 11.28
CA VAL A 56 -9.31 7.40 11.65
C VAL A 56 -9.70 7.24 13.12
N ASP A 57 -10.12 6.04 13.52
CA ASP A 57 -10.54 5.75 14.90
C ASP A 57 -9.40 5.96 15.91
N MET A 58 -8.16 5.69 15.51
CA MET A 58 -6.98 5.95 16.34
C MET A 58 -6.69 7.45 16.49
N VAL A 59 -6.83 8.25 15.41
CA VAL A 59 -6.72 9.71 15.49
C VAL A 59 -7.76 10.27 16.44
N ILE A 60 -9.04 9.86 16.31
CA ILE A 60 -10.13 10.33 17.17
C ILE A 60 -9.82 10.06 18.64
N ARG A 61 -9.44 8.82 18.97
CA ARG A 61 -9.07 8.44 20.35
C ARG A 61 -7.87 9.22 20.88
N ASN A 62 -6.86 9.45 20.05
CA ASN A 62 -5.69 10.23 20.45
C ASN A 62 -6.07 11.69 20.73
N VAL A 63 -6.92 12.30 19.90
CA VAL A 63 -7.40 13.66 20.10
C VAL A 63 -8.25 13.80 21.37
N GLU A 64 -9.10 12.82 21.66
CA GLU A 64 -9.89 12.80 22.90
C GLU A 64 -9.01 12.70 24.14
N ASP A 65 -8.01 11.81 24.13
CA ASP A 65 -7.06 11.67 25.23
C ASP A 65 -6.18 12.93 25.41
N LEU A 66 -5.76 13.57 24.30
CA LEU A 66 -5.06 14.85 24.34
C LEU A 66 -5.92 15.95 25.00
N LYS A 67 -7.21 16.04 24.66
CA LYS A 67 -8.15 16.99 25.29
C LYS A 67 -8.27 16.75 26.79
N GLN A 68 -8.38 15.49 27.21
CA GLN A 68 -8.46 15.14 28.63
C GLN A 68 -7.19 15.54 29.38
N ARG A 69 -6.02 15.30 28.79
CA ARG A 69 -4.72 15.68 29.38
C ARG A 69 -4.53 17.18 29.46
N GLN A 70 -4.93 17.93 28.43
CA GLN A 70 -4.92 19.40 28.47
C GLN A 70 -5.83 19.93 29.58
N ASN A 71 -7.02 19.34 29.78
CA ASN A 71 -7.89 19.70 30.90
C ASN A 71 -7.24 19.42 32.26
N ASN A 72 -6.49 18.33 32.40
CA ASN A 72 -5.73 18.05 33.62
C ASN A 72 -4.66 19.12 33.84
N VAL A 73 -3.89 19.52 32.82
CA VAL A 73 -2.91 20.62 32.93
C VAL A 73 -3.58 21.90 33.42
N LEU A 74 -4.72 22.28 32.83
CA LEU A 74 -5.49 23.47 33.22
C LEU A 74 -6.07 23.38 34.64
N ALA A 75 -6.31 22.17 35.16
CA ALA A 75 -6.83 21.94 36.51
C ALA A 75 -5.79 22.13 37.63
N GLY A 76 -4.52 22.42 37.31
CA GLY A 76 -3.53 22.90 38.27
C GLY A 76 -2.80 21.82 39.08
N TYR A 77 -2.37 20.73 38.42
CA TYR A 77 -1.48 19.73 39.03
C TYR A 77 -0.11 20.32 39.43
N LYS A 78 0.66 19.60 40.27
CA LYS A 78 1.97 20.06 40.73
C LYS A 78 2.91 20.23 39.52
N GLN A 79 3.82 21.19 39.57
CA GLN A 79 4.73 21.53 38.45
C GLN A 79 5.53 20.33 37.90
N SER A 80 5.89 19.36 38.75
CA SER A 80 6.54 18.11 38.34
C SER A 80 5.63 17.17 37.54
N GLU A 81 4.32 17.21 37.79
CA GLU A 81 3.30 16.44 37.07
C GLU A 81 2.94 17.14 35.76
N LEU A 82 2.94 18.48 35.73
CA LEU A 82 2.68 19.26 34.52
C LEU A 82 3.70 19.00 33.42
N LYS A 83 5.00 18.96 33.74
CA LYS A 83 6.05 18.71 32.73
C LYS A 83 5.90 17.33 32.07
N ASN A 84 5.63 16.30 32.86
CA ASN A 84 5.39 14.95 32.32
C ASN A 84 4.14 14.93 31.42
N ILE A 85 3.08 15.63 31.80
CA ILE A 85 1.86 15.71 30.99
C ILE A 85 2.12 16.49 29.69
N GLU A 86 2.90 17.58 29.73
CA GLU A 86 3.31 18.35 28.55
C GLU A 86 4.14 17.51 27.58
N ASP A 87 5.15 16.78 28.07
CA ASP A 87 5.98 15.88 27.25
C ASP A 87 5.13 14.77 26.60
N GLU A 88 4.16 14.21 27.33
CA GLU A 88 3.24 13.21 26.77
C GLU A 88 2.24 13.79 25.77
N ILE A 89 1.74 15.01 25.99
CA ILE A 89 0.92 15.75 25.02
C ILE A 89 1.71 15.98 23.72
N GLN A 90 2.94 16.46 23.83
CA GLN A 90 3.81 16.70 22.68
C GLN A 90 4.03 15.41 21.88
N ARG A 91 4.42 14.33 22.56
CA ARG A 91 4.64 13.03 21.92
C ARG A 91 3.38 12.51 21.20
N LYS A 92 2.22 12.56 21.86
CA LYS A 92 0.96 12.09 21.25
C LYS A 92 0.51 12.97 20.09
N THR A 93 0.81 14.26 20.15
CA THR A 93 0.54 15.19 19.05
C THR A 93 1.38 14.81 17.83
N GLU A 94 2.68 14.59 18.00
CA GLU A 94 3.56 14.16 16.90
C GLU A 94 3.17 12.79 16.32
N GLU A 95 2.79 11.84 17.16
CA GLU A 95 2.29 10.53 16.71
C GLU A 95 1.00 10.67 15.88
N THR A 96 0.10 11.56 16.30
CA THR A 96 -1.17 11.83 15.61
C THR A 96 -0.95 12.56 14.29
N GLU A 97 -0.03 13.53 14.24
CA GLU A 97 0.33 14.24 13.00
C GLU A 97 0.93 13.28 11.96
N LYS A 98 1.86 12.41 12.38
CA LYS A 98 2.44 11.39 11.49
C LYS A 98 1.36 10.46 10.93
N LEU A 99 0.38 10.09 11.75
CA LEU A 99 -0.74 9.26 11.33
C LEU A 99 -1.63 10.00 10.31
N MET A 100 -1.96 11.27 10.55
CA MET A 100 -2.74 12.09 9.61
C MET A 100 -2.02 12.27 8.27
N ILE A 101 -0.69 12.50 8.27
CA ILE A 101 0.10 12.58 7.03
C ILE A 101 0.00 11.28 6.24
N LYS A 102 0.12 10.14 6.91
CA LYS A 102 -0.01 8.82 6.27
C LYS A 102 -1.41 8.60 5.69
N MET A 103 -2.45 8.93 6.45
CA MET A 103 -3.83 8.84 5.98
C MET A 103 -4.04 9.72 4.75
N LYS A 104 -3.52 10.95 4.75
CA LYS A 104 -3.58 11.84 3.59
C LYS A 104 -2.94 11.20 2.36
N ALA A 105 -1.75 10.61 2.50
CA ALA A 105 -1.10 9.91 1.40
C ALA A 105 -1.91 8.68 0.92
N ASP A 106 -2.49 7.91 1.84
CA ASP A 106 -3.30 6.74 1.52
C ASP A 106 -4.57 7.13 0.73
N ILE A 107 -5.26 8.22 1.12
CA ILE A 107 -6.47 8.67 0.42
C ILE A 107 -6.16 9.32 -0.93
N GLU A 108 -5.05 10.03 -1.06
CA GLU A 108 -4.57 10.57 -2.35
C GLU A 108 -4.15 9.44 -3.31
N SER A 109 -3.54 8.38 -2.77
CA SER A 109 -3.22 7.17 -3.54
C SER A 109 -4.48 6.46 -4.04
N MET A 110 -5.49 6.29 -3.18
CA MET A 110 -6.80 5.74 -3.58
C MET A 110 -7.49 6.64 -4.61
N GLU A 111 -7.46 7.96 -4.45
CA GLU A 111 -8.01 8.91 -5.44
C GLU A 111 -7.34 8.78 -6.80
N THR A 112 -6.01 8.60 -6.82
CA THR A 112 -5.24 8.40 -8.06
C THR A 112 -5.60 7.10 -8.76
N GLU A 113 -5.71 6.00 -8.00
CA GLU A 113 -6.12 4.68 -8.51
C GLU A 113 -7.56 4.71 -9.08
N LEU A 114 -8.46 5.43 -8.40
CA LEU A 114 -9.87 5.50 -8.78
C LEU A 114 -10.16 6.61 -9.80
N LYS A 115 -9.20 7.50 -10.10
CA LYS A 115 -9.37 8.59 -11.07
C LYS A 115 -10.02 8.16 -12.40
N PRO A 116 -9.64 7.02 -13.03
CA PRO A 116 -10.23 6.57 -14.29
C PRO A 116 -11.71 6.17 -14.21
N ILE A 117 -12.21 5.87 -13.02
CA ILE A 117 -13.62 5.52 -12.78
C ILE A 117 -14.39 6.70 -12.17
N LEU A 118 -13.75 7.54 -11.35
CA LEU A 118 -14.37 8.72 -10.71
C LEU A 118 -14.75 9.81 -11.71
N THR A 119 -14.04 9.91 -12.85
CA THR A 119 -14.33 10.89 -13.91
C THR A 119 -15.34 10.41 -14.94
N ARG A 120 -15.81 9.16 -14.84
CA ARG A 120 -16.80 8.59 -15.77
C ARG A 120 -18.17 9.22 -15.55
N GLY A 121 -18.83 9.57 -16.64
CA GLY A 121 -20.13 10.23 -16.62
C GLY A 121 -21.27 9.23 -16.38
N PRO A 122 -22.48 9.72 -16.04
CA PRO A 122 -23.66 8.88 -15.98
C PRO A 122 -23.91 8.25 -17.36
N GLY A 123 -23.81 6.92 -17.46
CA GLY A 123 -23.99 6.15 -18.70
C GLY A 123 -22.78 5.29 -19.11
N ASP A 124 -21.61 5.52 -18.52
CA ASP A 124 -20.44 4.69 -18.74
C ASP A 124 -20.59 3.34 -18.02
N LYS A 125 -20.31 2.24 -18.74
CA LYS A 125 -20.32 0.89 -18.16
C LYS A 125 -19.26 0.82 -17.05
N THR A 126 -19.74 0.81 -15.82
CA THR A 126 -18.90 0.69 -14.63
C THR A 126 -19.22 -0.64 -13.96
N SER A 127 -18.19 -1.39 -13.58
CA SER A 127 -18.41 -2.68 -12.94
C SER A 127 -18.99 -2.50 -11.54
N VAL A 128 -19.66 -3.53 -11.01
CA VAL A 128 -20.14 -3.52 -9.61
C VAL A 128 -18.97 -3.29 -8.64
N GLN A 129 -17.80 -3.86 -8.93
CA GLN A 129 -16.60 -3.68 -8.11
C GLN A 129 -16.10 -2.22 -8.14
N ASP A 130 -16.10 -1.58 -9.30
CA ASP A 130 -15.71 -0.17 -9.44
C ASP A 130 -16.65 0.76 -8.66
N GLU A 131 -17.96 0.53 -8.74
CA GLU A 131 -18.95 1.28 -7.95
C GLU A 131 -18.77 1.05 -6.44
N MET A 132 -18.46 -0.18 -6.02
CA MET A 132 -18.14 -0.46 -4.62
C MET A 132 -16.87 0.26 -4.16
N LYS A 133 -15.80 0.28 -4.97
CA LYS A 133 -14.57 1.01 -4.66
C LYS A 133 -14.80 2.52 -4.57
N LYS A 134 -15.59 3.11 -5.49
CA LYS A 134 -16.01 4.53 -5.42
C LYS A 134 -16.76 4.84 -4.13
N ASN A 135 -17.76 4.03 -3.79
CA ASN A 135 -18.58 4.25 -2.61
C ASN A 135 -17.73 4.17 -1.33
N GLN A 136 -16.83 3.19 -1.23
CA GLN A 136 -15.90 3.08 -0.10
C GLN A 136 -14.98 4.29 -0.01
N TYR A 137 -14.41 4.73 -1.14
CA TYR A 137 -13.59 5.93 -1.19
C TYR A 137 -14.34 7.20 -0.73
N TYR A 138 -15.57 7.43 -1.22
CA TYR A 138 -16.35 8.60 -0.81
C TYR A 138 -16.75 8.55 0.68
N MET A 139 -17.04 7.37 1.22
CA MET A 139 -17.27 7.22 2.67
C MET A 139 -16.04 7.58 3.48
N LEU A 140 -14.85 7.12 3.08
CA LEU A 140 -13.59 7.47 3.76
C LEU A 140 -13.29 8.97 3.66
N LYS A 141 -13.47 9.57 2.48
CA LYS A 141 -13.25 11.00 2.24
C LYS A 141 -14.22 11.88 3.01
N GLY A 142 -15.41 11.40 3.35
CA GLY A 142 -16.36 12.12 4.20
C GLY A 142 -16.02 12.07 5.69
N LYS A 143 -15.27 11.06 6.14
CA LYS A 143 -14.83 10.92 7.54
C LYS A 143 -13.53 11.69 7.84
N TYR A 144 -12.67 11.86 6.83
CA TYR A 144 -11.42 12.62 6.89
C TYR A 144 -11.67 14.12 6.68
#